data_AF-A0A369A2W5-F1
#
_entry.id   AF-A0A369A2W5-F1
#
_cell.length_a   1.000
_cell.length_b   1.000
_cell.length_c   1.000
_cell.angle_alpha   90.00
_cell.angle_beta   90.00
_cell.angle_gamma   90.00
#
_symmetry.space_group_name_H-M   'P 1'
#
loop_
_entity.id
_entity.type
_entity.pdbx_description
1 polymer ?
#
loop_
_entity_poly.entity_id
_entity_poly.type
_entity_poly.pdbx_seq_one_letter_code
_entity_poly.pdbx_strand_id
1 'polypeptide(L)'
;MRINKMLEEQGKISRVREVKLKERIMGYSVSPARSGEMAQVQYMGATSTEDGDLHIKYLEGFPQTILSMIDEGITPADIKSMVVLISHDLNAKVYINELEVFGYVHVKAKKVDKGQALKKDDISGFERIKLGDIEFPDDHAYFCVLSLGWDKAYIFDFSPLDDQSSRKIEYDVEKFIGSYFSYLSFKTIHKISDSDWDQILKQNWFPFFSLKFSTIESIINYVRAGWDIDDLINTIEIDTLEHLQNWTPDWKKDEGLAPFVDFLERAIERHKSEDFISSTSIIYPKIEGLIRQEFIKDNPGKEGRRQNMLVEHITEKTQYTLSSLTTYIPDRFKRYLEECYFKDFIASSQNNQVSRHSVAHGASSIEQYGKKESLVGLLVFSQIAQYIKQSSNKSSNTDAASSAGS
;
A
#
# COMPACT_ATOMS: atom_id res chain seq x y z
N MET A 1 11.62 -13.10 -14.46
CA MET A 1 11.27 -12.46 -15.75
C MET A 1 12.55 -12.29 -16.56
N ARG A 2 12.94 -13.31 -17.34
CA ARG A 2 14.15 -13.33 -18.18
C ARG A 2 13.74 -13.87 -19.57
N ILE A 3 13.16 -13.01 -20.39
CA ILE A 3 12.91 -13.27 -21.83
C ILE A 3 13.47 -12.13 -22.70
N ASN A 4 14.02 -11.04 -22.12
CA ASN A 4 14.43 -9.88 -22.92
C ASN A 4 15.89 -9.90 -23.43
N LYS A 5 16.72 -10.88 -23.05
CA LYS A 5 18.16 -10.83 -23.34
C LYS A 5 18.58 -11.32 -24.74
N MET A 6 17.64 -11.73 -25.60
CA MET A 6 17.95 -12.15 -26.98
C MET A 6 17.52 -11.13 -28.05
N LEU A 7 17.06 -9.94 -27.66
CA LEU A 7 16.72 -8.85 -28.58
C LEU A 7 17.64 -7.62 -28.44
N GLU A 8 18.72 -7.71 -27.66
CA GLU A 8 19.61 -6.57 -27.36
C GLU A 8 20.67 -6.26 -28.44
N GLU A 9 20.78 -7.06 -29.51
CA GLU A 9 21.83 -6.88 -30.53
C GLU A 9 21.39 -6.22 -31.85
N GLN A 10 20.17 -5.65 -31.92
CA GLN A 10 19.80 -4.75 -33.00
C GLN A 10 19.44 -3.38 -32.42
N GLY A 11 20.22 -2.36 -32.80
CA GLY A 11 20.31 -1.07 -32.10
C GLY A 11 18.97 -0.45 -31.72
N LYS A 12 18.71 -0.38 -30.41
CA LYS A 12 17.68 0.47 -29.81
C LYS A 12 18.09 1.93 -29.97
N ILE A 13 17.82 2.51 -31.13
CA ILE A 13 17.62 3.95 -31.22
C ILE A 13 16.29 4.20 -30.48
N SER A 14 16.39 4.62 -29.22
CA SER A 14 15.30 5.28 -28.49
C SER A 14 14.80 6.43 -29.38
N ARG A 15 13.53 6.38 -29.79
CA ARG A 15 12.90 7.44 -30.59
C ARG A 15 11.93 8.18 -29.68
N VAL A 16 12.51 9.05 -28.86
CA VAL A 16 11.76 10.17 -28.30
C VAL A 16 11.15 10.94 -29.48
N ARG A 17 9.83 11.10 -29.46
CA ARG A 17 9.10 11.84 -30.50
C ARG A 17 8.81 13.23 -29.98
N GLU A 18 8.85 14.21 -30.86
CA GLU A 18 8.49 15.59 -30.56
C GLU A 18 7.26 15.97 -31.37
N VAL A 19 6.23 16.48 -30.68
CA VAL A 19 5.03 17.04 -31.30
C VAL A 19 4.75 18.41 -30.72
N LYS A 20 4.06 19.25 -31.49
CA LYS A 20 3.64 20.59 -31.03
C LYS A 20 2.12 20.66 -30.96
N LEU A 21 1.60 20.94 -29.78
CA LEU A 21 0.16 21.08 -29.60
C LEU A 21 -0.33 22.36 -30.26
N LYS A 22 -1.53 22.30 -30.84
CA LYS A 22 -2.19 23.45 -31.46
C LYS A 22 -2.89 24.34 -30.43
N GLU A 23 -3.27 23.73 -29.31
CA GLU A 23 -4.07 24.35 -28.26
C GLU A 23 -3.53 23.92 -26.90
N ARG A 24 -3.78 24.78 -25.91
CA ARG A 24 -3.40 24.55 -24.52
C ARG A 24 -4.44 23.68 -23.83
N ILE A 25 -3.97 22.77 -22.98
CA ILE A 25 -4.82 21.77 -22.34
C ILE A 25 -4.97 22.13 -20.88
N MET A 26 -6.22 22.32 -20.47
CA MET A 26 -6.56 22.64 -19.09
C MET A 26 -6.99 21.40 -18.29
N GLY A 27 -7.25 20.27 -18.96
CA GLY A 27 -7.67 19.01 -18.35
C GLY A 27 -9.00 18.49 -18.88
N TYR A 28 -9.66 17.66 -18.08
CA TYR A 28 -10.93 17.02 -18.44
C TYR A 28 -12.12 17.72 -17.81
N SER A 29 -13.14 17.99 -18.62
CA SER A 29 -14.43 18.46 -18.13
C SER A 29 -15.09 17.39 -17.25
N VAL A 30 -15.41 17.77 -16.01
CA VAL A 30 -16.03 16.92 -14.98
C VAL A 30 -17.55 16.85 -15.19
N SER A 31 -18.14 17.87 -15.80
CA SER A 31 -19.57 17.93 -16.11
C SER A 31 -19.83 18.56 -17.49
N PRO A 32 -20.90 18.16 -18.20
CA PRO A 32 -21.31 18.81 -19.43
C PRO A 32 -21.58 20.31 -19.19
N ALA A 33 -21.18 21.13 -20.14
CA ALA A 33 -21.47 22.56 -20.14
C ALA A 33 -21.88 23.00 -21.55
N ARG A 34 -22.80 23.95 -21.63
CA ARG A 34 -23.18 24.59 -22.90
C ARG A 34 -22.21 25.71 -23.24
N SER A 35 -22.25 26.15 -24.49
CA SER A 35 -21.49 27.33 -24.92
C SER A 35 -21.83 28.54 -24.05
N GLY A 36 -20.82 29.19 -23.47
CA GLY A 36 -20.96 30.32 -22.56
C GLY A 36 -21.15 29.96 -21.08
N GLU A 37 -21.35 28.68 -20.73
CA GLU A 37 -21.41 28.23 -19.34
C GLU A 37 -20.01 27.96 -18.76
N MET A 38 -19.88 28.09 -17.44
CA MET A 38 -18.67 27.70 -16.72
C MET A 38 -18.64 26.18 -16.53
N ALA A 39 -17.54 25.54 -16.91
CA ALA A 39 -17.31 24.11 -16.69
C ALA A 39 -16.28 23.89 -15.58
N GLN A 40 -16.51 22.88 -14.74
CA GLN A 40 -15.47 22.39 -13.83
C GLN A 40 -14.49 21.50 -14.61
N VAL A 41 -13.19 21.75 -14.41
CA VAL A 41 -12.11 21.05 -15.10
C VAL A 41 -11.22 20.35 -14.08
N GLN A 42 -11.02 19.05 -14.27
CA GLN A 42 -10.01 18.27 -13.58
C GLN A 42 -8.70 18.35 -14.36
N TYR A 43 -7.77 19.14 -13.85
CA TYR A 43 -6.43 19.31 -14.45
C TYR A 43 -5.41 18.26 -13.97
N MET A 44 -5.65 17.63 -12.82
CA MET A 44 -4.78 16.59 -12.26
C MET A 44 -5.61 15.40 -11.77
N GLY A 45 -5.08 14.20 -11.94
CA GLY A 45 -5.67 13.01 -11.35
C GLY A 45 -5.10 11.73 -11.92
N ALA A 46 -5.79 10.64 -11.61
CA ALA A 46 -5.56 9.38 -12.28
C ALA A 46 -6.85 8.59 -12.40
N THR A 47 -6.87 7.68 -13.35
CA THR A 47 -7.91 6.68 -13.56
C THR A 47 -7.26 5.35 -13.90
N SER A 48 -8.00 4.27 -13.75
CA SER A 48 -7.60 2.93 -14.11
C SER A 48 -8.70 2.20 -14.86
N THR A 49 -8.40 1.03 -15.41
CA THR A 49 -9.40 0.14 -16.02
C THR A 49 -10.63 -0.09 -15.14
N GLU A 50 -10.49 0.06 -13.82
CA GLU A 50 -11.57 -0.09 -12.84
C GLU A 50 -12.57 1.05 -12.83
N ASP A 51 -12.21 2.23 -13.34
CA ASP A 51 -13.11 3.37 -13.48
C ASP A 51 -14.00 3.26 -14.73
N GLY A 52 -13.90 2.15 -15.47
CA GLY A 52 -14.77 1.80 -16.60
C GLY A 52 -14.83 2.90 -17.66
N ASP A 53 -16.03 3.37 -17.98
CA ASP A 53 -16.29 4.37 -19.01
C ASP A 53 -15.52 5.68 -18.77
N LEU A 54 -15.28 6.08 -17.51
CA LEU A 54 -14.51 7.28 -17.21
C LEU A 54 -13.05 7.14 -17.69
N HIS A 55 -12.45 5.97 -17.46
CA HIS A 55 -11.09 5.69 -17.90
C HIS A 55 -10.99 5.65 -19.42
N ILE A 56 -11.96 5.00 -20.09
CA ILE A 56 -12.02 4.97 -21.55
C ILE A 56 -12.17 6.37 -22.12
N LYS A 57 -13.10 7.18 -21.60
CA LYS A 57 -13.27 8.59 -21.97
C LYS A 57 -11.95 9.38 -21.87
N TYR A 58 -11.17 9.15 -20.81
CA TYR A 58 -9.90 9.85 -20.62
C TYR A 58 -8.83 9.36 -21.62
N LEU A 59 -8.73 8.06 -21.86
CA LEU A 59 -7.80 7.51 -22.85
C LEU A 59 -8.13 7.93 -24.29
N GLU A 60 -9.42 7.99 -24.64
CA GLU A 60 -9.92 8.46 -25.94
C GLU A 60 -9.78 9.98 -26.13
N GLY A 61 -9.51 10.72 -25.05
CA GLY A 61 -9.24 12.15 -25.10
C GLY A 61 -7.80 12.46 -25.49
N PHE A 62 -7.01 12.87 -24.51
CA PHE A 62 -5.71 13.44 -24.81
C PHE A 62 -4.63 12.43 -25.27
N PRO A 63 -4.53 11.21 -24.69
CA PRO A 63 -3.64 10.18 -25.23
C PRO A 63 -3.91 9.89 -26.71
N GLN A 64 -5.18 9.70 -27.10
CA GLN A 64 -5.57 9.53 -28.51
C GLN A 64 -5.20 10.73 -29.39
N THR A 65 -5.33 11.96 -28.85
CA THR A 65 -4.95 13.18 -29.57
C THR A 65 -3.45 13.19 -29.86
N ILE A 66 -2.60 12.86 -28.89
CA ILE A 66 -1.14 12.74 -29.12
C ILE A 66 -0.84 11.63 -30.14
N LEU A 67 -1.49 10.46 -30.03
CA LEU A 67 -1.28 9.38 -30.99
C LEU A 67 -1.62 9.81 -32.42
N SER A 68 -2.68 10.59 -32.61
CA SER A 68 -3.04 11.12 -33.93
C SER A 68 -2.03 12.12 -34.51
N MET A 69 -1.21 12.74 -33.65
CA MET A 69 -0.12 13.64 -34.07
C MET A 69 1.15 12.87 -34.45
N ILE A 70 1.24 11.58 -34.11
CA ILE A 70 2.39 10.73 -34.37
C ILE A 70 2.10 9.87 -35.61
N ASP A 71 2.69 10.22 -36.75
CA ASP A 71 2.48 9.56 -38.04
C ASP A 71 3.29 8.25 -38.16
N GLU A 72 2.89 7.23 -37.40
CA GLU A 72 3.59 5.93 -37.37
C GLU A 72 2.67 4.70 -37.38
N GLY A 73 1.35 4.89 -37.58
CA GLY A 73 0.40 3.78 -37.60
C GLY A 73 0.24 3.06 -36.25
N ILE A 74 0.70 3.66 -35.15
CA ILE A 74 0.54 3.14 -33.79
C ILE A 74 -0.93 3.26 -33.38
N THR A 75 -1.53 2.16 -32.95
CA THR A 75 -2.91 2.14 -32.47
C THR A 75 -2.95 2.13 -30.93
N PRO A 76 -4.07 2.52 -30.30
CA PRO A 76 -4.22 2.45 -28.84
C PRO A 76 -3.98 1.05 -28.24
N ALA A 77 -4.25 -0.01 -29.02
CA ALA A 77 -4.01 -1.38 -28.62
C ALA A 77 -2.52 -1.71 -28.47
N ASP A 78 -1.66 -1.00 -29.20
CA ASP A 78 -0.20 -1.19 -29.15
C ASP A 78 0.42 -0.55 -27.90
N ILE A 79 -0.29 0.35 -27.21
CA ILE A 79 0.23 1.11 -26.08
C ILE A 79 0.29 0.27 -24.81
N LYS A 80 1.49 -0.18 -24.45
CA LYS A 80 1.85 -0.76 -23.15
C LYS A 80 2.24 0.33 -22.17
N SER A 81 3.07 1.27 -22.62
CA SER A 81 3.43 2.45 -21.85
C SER A 81 3.51 3.68 -22.75
N MET A 82 3.08 4.81 -22.23
CA MET A 82 3.17 6.12 -22.88
C MET A 82 3.45 7.17 -21.83
N VAL A 83 4.47 7.99 -22.03
CA VAL A 83 4.74 9.17 -21.19
C VAL A 83 4.83 10.37 -22.11
N VAL A 84 4.16 11.45 -21.72
CA VAL A 84 4.22 12.72 -22.44
C VAL A 84 4.56 13.82 -21.46
N LEU A 85 5.56 14.61 -21.80
CA LEU A 85 5.94 15.83 -21.08
C LEU A 85 5.67 17.03 -21.98
N ILE A 86 5.03 18.07 -21.46
CA ILE A 86 4.55 19.22 -22.25
C ILE A 86 5.07 20.48 -21.58
N SER A 87 5.91 21.22 -22.30
CA SER A 87 6.40 22.52 -21.87
C SER A 87 5.34 23.61 -22.06
N HIS A 88 5.55 24.74 -21.40
CA HIS A 88 4.63 25.88 -21.46
C HIS A 88 4.45 26.46 -22.89
N ASP A 89 5.41 26.26 -23.78
CA ASP A 89 5.35 26.65 -25.21
C ASP A 89 4.67 25.61 -26.11
N LEU A 90 4.03 24.60 -25.49
CA LEU A 90 3.25 23.55 -26.12
C LEU A 90 4.05 22.56 -26.95
N ASN A 91 5.39 22.54 -26.80
CA ASN A 91 6.19 21.42 -27.28
C ASN A 91 6.02 20.22 -26.35
N ALA A 92 5.86 19.03 -26.92
CA ALA A 92 5.66 17.81 -26.18
C ALA A 92 6.65 16.73 -26.58
N LYS A 93 7.32 16.14 -25.58
CA LYS A 93 8.16 14.95 -25.74
C LYS A 93 7.34 13.73 -25.43
N VAL A 94 7.32 12.77 -26.35
CA VAL A 94 6.47 11.58 -26.29
C VAL A 94 7.34 10.32 -26.32
N TYR A 95 7.15 9.48 -25.32
CA TYR A 95 7.81 8.19 -25.16
C TYR A 95 6.75 7.10 -25.23
N ILE A 96 6.88 6.14 -26.14
CA ILE A 96 5.90 5.04 -26.32
C ILE A 96 6.64 3.71 -26.29
N ASN A 97 6.24 2.80 -25.39
CA ASN A 97 6.72 1.41 -25.29
C ASN A 97 8.24 1.20 -25.14
N GLU A 98 9.00 2.27 -24.96
CA GLU A 98 10.47 2.27 -24.91
C GLU A 98 11.00 2.53 -23.49
N LEU A 99 10.13 2.42 -22.48
CA LEU A 99 10.44 2.74 -21.09
C LEU A 99 10.98 1.53 -20.34
N GLU A 100 12.15 1.69 -19.75
CA GLU A 100 12.56 0.83 -18.63
C GLU A 100 11.79 1.27 -17.39
N VAL A 101 11.17 0.33 -16.69
CA VAL A 101 10.36 0.64 -15.50
C VAL A 101 11.07 0.06 -14.28
N PHE A 102 11.49 0.93 -13.37
CA PHE A 102 12.16 0.56 -12.13
C PHE A 102 11.24 0.83 -10.94
N GLY A 103 10.88 -0.21 -10.21
CA GLY A 103 10.07 -0.09 -9.00
C GLY A 103 10.91 -0.15 -7.73
N TYR A 104 10.71 0.83 -6.86
CA TYR A 104 11.19 0.81 -5.48
C TYR A 104 10.04 0.28 -4.63
N VAL A 105 10.27 -0.84 -3.94
CA VAL A 105 9.21 -1.61 -3.30
C VAL A 105 9.41 -1.73 -1.80
N HIS A 106 8.30 -1.80 -1.07
CA HIS A 106 8.30 -2.23 0.32
C HIS A 106 8.41 -3.75 0.36
N VAL A 107 9.61 -4.26 0.70
CA VAL A 107 9.91 -5.70 0.67
C VAL A 107 9.34 -6.39 1.92
N LYS A 108 8.58 -7.46 1.70
CA LYS A 108 8.06 -8.40 2.72
C LYS A 108 8.91 -9.68 2.81
N ALA A 109 9.53 -10.11 1.71
CA ALA A 109 10.42 -11.26 1.72
C ALA A 109 11.71 -10.98 2.49
N LYS A 110 12.22 -12.02 3.15
CA LYS A 110 13.54 -11.95 3.78
C LYS A 110 14.63 -12.32 2.78
N LYS A 111 15.76 -11.61 2.84
CA LYS A 111 16.98 -11.86 2.03
C LYS A 111 16.68 -11.95 0.54
N VAL A 112 16.51 -10.78 -0.08
CA VAL A 112 16.38 -10.67 -1.53
C VAL A 112 17.76 -10.51 -2.15
N ASP A 113 18.17 -11.46 -2.98
CA ASP A 113 19.44 -11.38 -3.70
C ASP A 113 19.31 -10.58 -5.00
N LYS A 114 20.40 -9.94 -5.44
CA LYS A 114 20.43 -9.22 -6.71
C LYS A 114 20.09 -10.16 -7.87
N GLY A 115 19.09 -9.79 -8.65
CA GLY A 115 18.61 -10.58 -9.80
C GLY A 115 17.61 -11.67 -9.45
N GLN A 116 17.25 -11.84 -8.17
CA GLN A 116 16.14 -12.68 -7.75
C GLN A 116 14.82 -12.12 -8.27
N ALA A 117 13.98 -12.99 -8.82
CA ALA A 117 12.62 -12.61 -9.20
C ALA A 117 11.76 -12.51 -7.94
N LEU A 118 11.07 -11.38 -7.79
CA LEU A 118 10.09 -11.16 -6.73
C LEU A 118 8.69 -11.53 -7.22
N LYS A 119 7.91 -12.10 -6.32
CA LYS A 119 6.49 -12.38 -6.44
C LYS A 119 5.69 -11.33 -5.68
N LYS A 120 4.38 -11.35 -5.90
CA LYS A 120 3.44 -10.48 -5.19
C LYS A 120 3.50 -10.66 -3.67
N ASP A 121 3.73 -11.88 -3.18
CA ASP A 121 3.88 -12.18 -1.75
C ASP A 121 5.16 -11.61 -1.13
N ASP A 122 6.15 -11.24 -1.96
CA ASP A 122 7.45 -10.76 -1.52
C ASP A 122 7.45 -9.25 -1.27
N ILE A 123 6.38 -8.54 -1.63
CA ILE A 123 6.27 -7.07 -1.53
C ILE A 123 4.89 -6.65 -1.00
N SER A 124 4.80 -5.45 -0.43
CA SER A 124 3.55 -4.87 0.12
C SER A 124 3.11 -3.59 -0.59
N GLY A 125 3.84 -3.18 -1.63
CA GLY A 125 3.60 -1.92 -2.33
C GLY A 125 4.85 -1.41 -3.02
N PHE A 126 4.65 -0.38 -3.84
CA PHE A 126 5.67 0.42 -4.50
C PHE A 126 5.73 1.79 -3.81
N GLU A 127 6.91 2.14 -3.33
CA GLU A 127 7.20 3.50 -2.86
C GLU A 127 7.31 4.46 -4.04
N ARG A 128 7.96 4.03 -5.11
CA ARG A 128 8.30 4.85 -6.28
C ARG A 128 8.34 4.00 -7.54
N ILE A 129 7.92 4.57 -8.67
CA ILE A 129 8.14 4.01 -10.00
C ILE A 129 8.95 5.02 -10.81
N LYS A 130 10.18 4.67 -11.14
CA LYS A 130 11.04 5.43 -12.05
C LYS A 130 10.88 4.91 -13.48
N LEU A 131 10.67 5.83 -14.43
CA LEU A 131 10.45 5.53 -15.84
C LEU A 131 11.71 5.85 -16.65
N GLY A 132 12.68 4.94 -16.61
CA GLY A 132 13.97 5.08 -17.29
C GLY A 132 14.75 6.28 -16.77
N ASP A 133 15.25 7.09 -17.69
CA ASP A 133 15.93 8.36 -17.41
C ASP A 133 15.02 9.58 -17.70
N ILE A 134 13.70 9.38 -17.69
CA ILE A 134 12.76 10.49 -17.83
C ILE A 134 12.77 11.31 -16.55
N GLU A 135 13.12 12.57 -16.68
CA GLU A 135 12.90 13.59 -15.65
C GLU A 135 11.52 14.22 -15.83
N PHE A 136 10.86 14.53 -14.73
CA PHE A 136 9.59 15.27 -14.71
C PHE A 136 9.87 16.68 -14.18
N PRO A 137 10.13 17.68 -15.05
CA PRO A 137 10.34 19.04 -14.62
C PRO A 137 9.10 19.59 -13.91
N ASP A 138 9.31 20.44 -12.91
CA ASP A 138 8.22 21.02 -12.11
C ASP A 138 7.31 21.97 -12.91
N ASP A 139 7.79 22.47 -14.04
CA ASP A 139 7.13 23.43 -14.93
C ASP A 139 6.58 22.78 -16.21
N HIS A 140 6.62 21.45 -16.30
CA HIS A 140 6.07 20.70 -17.42
C HIS A 140 4.81 19.95 -16.98
N ALA A 141 3.74 20.08 -17.77
CA ALA A 141 2.62 19.16 -17.62
C ALA A 141 3.00 17.77 -18.09
N TYR A 142 2.32 16.75 -17.56
CA TYR A 142 2.56 15.38 -17.99
C TYR A 142 1.29 14.53 -18.02
N PHE A 143 1.38 13.45 -18.78
CA PHE A 143 0.57 12.27 -18.51
C PHE A 143 1.34 10.98 -18.77
N CYS A 144 0.89 9.93 -18.10
CA CYS A 144 1.43 8.58 -18.18
C CYS A 144 0.29 7.59 -18.40
N VAL A 145 0.37 6.78 -19.46
CA VAL A 145 -0.40 5.54 -19.61
C VAL A 145 0.53 4.38 -19.28
N LEU A 146 0.19 3.57 -18.29
CA LEU A 146 1.03 2.45 -17.86
C LEU A 146 0.19 1.18 -17.74
N SER A 147 0.60 0.11 -18.41
CA SER A 147 -0.09 -1.19 -18.35
C SER A 147 0.56 -2.11 -17.30
N LEU A 148 -0.27 -2.78 -16.51
CA LEU A 148 0.10 -3.83 -15.57
C LEU A 148 -0.77 -5.07 -15.83
N GLY A 149 -0.24 -6.01 -16.62
CA GLY A 149 -1.03 -7.15 -17.09
C GLY A 149 -2.18 -6.66 -17.99
N TRP A 150 -3.42 -6.93 -17.56
CA TRP A 150 -4.64 -6.50 -18.26
C TRP A 150 -5.15 -5.13 -17.80
N ASP A 151 -4.63 -4.63 -16.67
CA ASP A 151 -5.03 -3.33 -16.13
C ASP A 151 -4.17 -2.22 -16.73
N LYS A 152 -4.74 -1.03 -16.88
CA LYS A 152 -4.03 0.20 -17.24
C LYS A 152 -4.28 1.29 -16.21
N ALA A 153 -3.26 2.09 -15.93
CA ALA A 153 -3.38 3.37 -15.26
C ALA A 153 -3.20 4.50 -16.28
N TYR A 154 -3.96 5.56 -16.11
CA TYR A 154 -3.77 6.85 -16.76
C TYR A 154 -3.62 7.90 -15.66
N ILE A 155 -2.46 8.52 -15.57
CA ILE A 155 -2.08 9.49 -14.53
C ILE A 155 -1.70 10.79 -15.25
N PHE A 156 -2.18 11.94 -14.78
CA PHE A 156 -1.92 13.21 -15.46
C PHE A 156 -1.91 14.40 -14.50
N ASP A 157 -1.15 15.42 -14.89
CA ASP A 157 -1.17 16.75 -14.29
C ASP A 157 -0.89 17.81 -15.37
N PHE A 158 -1.91 18.60 -15.67
CA PHE A 158 -1.86 19.70 -16.63
C PHE A 158 -1.75 21.07 -15.95
N SER A 159 -1.64 21.12 -14.61
CA SER A 159 -1.57 22.40 -13.89
C SER A 159 -0.44 23.34 -14.35
N PRO A 160 0.75 22.86 -14.78
CA PRO A 160 1.79 23.77 -15.27
C PRO A 160 1.46 24.49 -16.59
N LEU A 161 0.41 24.06 -17.29
CA LEU A 161 -0.06 24.74 -18.50
C LEU A 161 -1.05 25.88 -18.19
N ASP A 162 -1.38 26.20 -16.94
CA ASP A 162 -2.27 27.32 -16.65
C ASP A 162 -1.54 28.67 -16.70
N ASP A 163 -1.86 29.50 -17.70
CA ASP A 163 -1.24 30.81 -17.93
C ASP A 163 -1.56 31.81 -16.82
N GLN A 164 -2.68 31.59 -16.11
CA GLN A 164 -3.17 32.49 -15.08
C GLN A 164 -2.61 32.16 -13.71
N SER A 165 -2.23 30.91 -13.49
CA SER A 165 -1.63 30.45 -12.27
C SER A 165 -0.35 29.72 -12.64
N SER A 166 0.80 30.36 -12.44
CA SER A 166 2.15 29.83 -12.71
C SER A 166 2.50 28.65 -11.79
N ARG A 167 1.60 27.67 -11.71
CA ARG A 167 1.63 26.51 -10.84
C ARG A 167 2.72 25.59 -11.32
N LYS A 168 3.41 25.01 -10.35
CA LYS A 168 4.41 23.99 -10.57
C LYS A 168 3.93 22.70 -9.92
N ILE A 169 4.49 21.58 -10.36
CA ILE A 169 4.32 20.30 -9.70
C ILE A 169 5.10 20.35 -8.38
N GLU A 170 4.38 20.36 -7.26
CA GLU A 170 4.94 20.46 -5.91
C GLU A 170 5.08 19.10 -5.20
N TYR A 171 4.95 18.00 -5.95
CA TYR A 171 5.03 16.64 -5.42
C TYR A 171 5.99 15.77 -6.23
N ASP A 172 6.39 14.66 -5.61
CA ASP A 172 7.26 13.67 -6.24
C ASP A 172 6.43 12.77 -7.18
N VAL A 173 6.49 13.07 -8.48
CA VAL A 173 5.72 12.38 -9.53
C VAL A 173 5.96 10.87 -9.50
N GLU A 174 7.19 10.43 -9.30
CA GLU A 174 7.51 8.99 -9.31
C GLU A 174 6.92 8.26 -8.08
N LYS A 175 6.83 8.93 -6.92
CA LYS A 175 6.11 8.41 -5.74
C LYS A 175 4.60 8.38 -5.96
N PHE A 176 4.06 9.39 -6.65
CA PHE A 176 2.66 9.44 -7.02
C PHE A 176 2.31 8.27 -7.95
N ILE A 177 3.13 8.04 -8.99
CA ILE A 177 3.00 6.87 -9.87
C ILE A 177 3.12 5.56 -9.08
N GLY A 178 4.09 5.46 -8.16
CA GLY A 178 4.25 4.29 -7.29
C GLY A 178 3.03 3.98 -6.43
N SER A 179 2.36 5.01 -5.93
CA SER A 179 1.11 4.83 -5.17
C SER A 179 0.01 4.20 -6.03
N TYR A 180 -0.20 4.67 -7.27
CA TYR A 180 -1.19 4.07 -8.18
C TYR A 180 -0.78 2.67 -8.66
N PHE A 181 0.51 2.44 -8.88
CA PHE A 181 1.01 1.11 -9.22
C PHE A 181 0.76 0.09 -8.11
N SER A 182 0.86 0.55 -6.85
CA SER A 182 0.49 -0.25 -5.68
C SER A 182 -1.00 -0.56 -5.66
N TYR A 183 -1.85 0.45 -5.88
CA TYR A 183 -3.30 0.26 -5.98
C TYR A 183 -3.67 -0.80 -7.02
N LEU A 184 -3.13 -0.69 -8.25
CA LEU A 184 -3.38 -1.67 -9.31
C LEU A 184 -2.87 -3.06 -8.94
N SER A 185 -1.64 -3.13 -8.43
CA SER A 185 -1.03 -4.40 -8.05
C SER A 185 -1.82 -5.11 -6.96
N PHE A 186 -2.38 -4.39 -5.99
CA PHE A 186 -3.09 -4.93 -4.84
C PHE A 186 -4.58 -4.63 -4.83
N LYS A 187 -5.17 -4.50 -6.03
CA LYS A 187 -6.58 -4.08 -6.20
C LYS A 187 -7.59 -4.89 -5.39
N THR A 188 -7.34 -6.18 -5.19
CA THR A 188 -8.22 -7.04 -4.40
C THR A 188 -8.44 -6.50 -2.98
N ILE A 189 -7.41 -5.90 -2.36
CA ILE A 189 -7.47 -5.31 -1.02
C ILE A 189 -8.15 -3.94 -1.06
N HIS A 190 -7.80 -3.09 -2.03
CA HIS A 190 -8.34 -1.73 -2.11
C HIS A 190 -9.82 -1.66 -2.54
N LYS A 191 -10.36 -2.75 -3.09
CA LYS A 191 -11.76 -2.89 -3.51
C LYS A 191 -12.65 -3.65 -2.53
N ILE A 192 -12.17 -3.93 -1.33
CA ILE A 192 -13.04 -4.47 -0.29
C ILE A 192 -14.08 -3.38 0.01
N SER A 193 -15.35 -3.68 -0.21
CA SER A 193 -16.45 -2.74 0.08
C SER A 193 -16.56 -2.49 1.59
N ASP A 194 -17.19 -1.39 2.02
CA ASP A 194 -17.39 -1.15 3.45
C ASP A 194 -18.20 -2.28 4.10
N SER A 195 -19.19 -2.85 3.40
CA SER A 195 -19.94 -4.01 3.87
C SER A 195 -19.08 -5.27 4.00
N ASP A 196 -18.17 -5.52 3.06
CA ASP A 196 -17.25 -6.66 3.15
C ASP A 196 -16.27 -6.46 4.31
N TRP A 197 -15.76 -5.23 4.50
CA TRP A 197 -14.94 -4.87 5.65
C TRP A 197 -15.67 -5.15 6.97
N ASP A 198 -16.94 -4.74 7.08
CA ASP A 198 -17.75 -5.00 8.27
C ASP A 198 -17.86 -6.50 8.55
N GLN A 199 -18.03 -7.35 7.53
CA GLN A 199 -18.07 -8.80 7.72
C GLN A 199 -16.71 -9.38 8.13
N ILE A 200 -15.60 -8.92 7.55
CA ILE A 200 -14.24 -9.34 7.93
C ILE A 200 -14.01 -9.04 9.42
N LEU A 201 -14.31 -7.80 9.85
CA LEU A 201 -14.12 -7.36 11.23
C LEU A 201 -15.07 -8.07 12.20
N LYS A 202 -16.33 -8.29 11.80
CA LYS A 202 -17.32 -9.03 12.61
C LYS A 202 -16.86 -10.45 12.94
N GLN A 203 -16.08 -11.07 12.05
CA GLN A 203 -15.48 -12.38 12.27
C GLN A 203 -14.11 -12.32 12.98
N ASN A 204 -13.69 -11.15 13.51
CA ASN A 204 -12.39 -10.92 14.15
C ASN A 204 -11.18 -11.23 13.25
N TRP A 205 -11.30 -11.00 11.94
CA TRP A 205 -10.21 -11.16 10.99
C TRP A 205 -9.76 -9.82 10.40
N PHE A 206 -8.59 -9.85 9.77
CA PHE A 206 -7.99 -8.74 9.05
C PHE A 206 -7.03 -9.30 7.98
N PRO A 207 -6.84 -8.65 6.83
CA PRO A 207 -5.81 -9.06 5.85
C PRO A 207 -4.42 -8.64 6.34
N PHE A 208 -3.94 -9.31 7.38
CA PHE A 208 -2.68 -8.98 8.05
C PHE A 208 -1.47 -9.09 7.12
N PHE A 209 -0.47 -8.24 7.38
CA PHE A 209 0.77 -8.16 6.61
C PHE A 209 1.50 -9.50 6.48
N SER A 210 1.45 -10.35 7.50
CA SER A 210 2.12 -11.66 7.51
C SER A 210 1.50 -12.65 6.52
N LEU A 211 0.21 -12.52 6.17
CA LEU A 211 -0.51 -13.46 5.30
C LEU A 211 -0.07 -13.37 3.83
N LYS A 212 0.02 -14.52 3.14
CA LYS A 212 0.23 -14.51 1.69
C LYS A 212 -0.95 -13.85 1.00
N PHE A 213 -0.70 -13.27 -0.16
CA PHE A 213 -1.71 -12.60 -0.96
C PHE A 213 -2.84 -13.56 -1.36
N SER A 214 -2.53 -14.81 -1.71
CA SER A 214 -3.55 -15.83 -2.00
C SER A 214 -4.47 -16.13 -0.80
N THR A 215 -3.93 -16.09 0.43
CA THR A 215 -4.71 -16.25 1.67
C THR A 215 -5.62 -15.05 1.88
N ILE A 216 -5.13 -13.83 1.64
CA ILE A 216 -5.94 -12.62 1.68
C ILE A 216 -7.07 -12.66 0.64
N GLU A 217 -6.80 -13.10 -0.59
CA GLU A 217 -7.83 -13.28 -1.61
C GLU A 217 -8.87 -14.31 -1.18
N SER A 218 -8.45 -15.39 -0.51
CA SER A 218 -9.36 -16.40 0.04
C SER A 218 -10.27 -15.80 1.11
N ILE A 219 -9.73 -15.02 2.05
CA ILE A 219 -10.52 -14.32 3.08
C ILE A 219 -11.60 -13.44 2.43
N ILE A 220 -11.23 -12.64 1.44
CA ILE A 220 -12.15 -11.73 0.75
C ILE A 220 -13.23 -12.51 -0.01
N ASN A 221 -12.86 -13.61 -0.68
CA ASN A 221 -13.81 -14.46 -1.39
C ASN A 221 -14.79 -15.16 -0.44
N TYR A 222 -14.32 -15.62 0.72
CA TYR A 222 -15.18 -16.20 1.75
C TYR A 222 -16.23 -15.22 2.23
N VAL A 223 -15.84 -13.97 2.52
CA VAL A 223 -16.78 -12.92 2.91
C VAL A 223 -17.83 -12.66 1.83
N ARG A 224 -17.40 -12.52 0.57
CA ARG A 224 -18.32 -12.28 -0.56
C ARG A 224 -19.29 -13.44 -0.78
N ALA A 225 -18.88 -14.66 -0.45
CA ALA A 225 -19.72 -15.85 -0.51
C ALA A 225 -20.58 -16.06 0.74
N GLY A 226 -20.42 -15.25 1.79
CA GLY A 226 -21.09 -15.41 3.08
C GLY A 226 -20.61 -16.62 3.88
N TRP A 227 -19.38 -17.07 3.64
CA TRP A 227 -18.75 -18.20 4.32
C TRP A 227 -17.99 -17.76 5.58
N ASP A 228 -17.72 -18.73 6.45
CA ASP A 228 -16.95 -18.54 7.68
C ASP A 228 -15.45 -18.54 7.38
N ILE A 229 -14.77 -17.43 7.66
CA ILE A 229 -13.32 -17.31 7.46
C ILE A 229 -12.56 -18.28 8.36
N ASP A 230 -13.14 -18.76 9.46
CA ASP A 230 -12.51 -19.73 10.36
C ASP A 230 -12.21 -21.07 9.67
N ASP A 231 -12.87 -21.38 8.56
CA ASP A 231 -12.52 -22.52 7.70
C ASP A 231 -11.09 -22.40 7.10
N LEU A 232 -10.55 -21.17 7.03
CA LEU A 232 -9.19 -20.88 6.53
C LEU A 232 -8.13 -20.89 7.65
N ILE A 233 -8.49 -21.18 8.90
CA ILE A 233 -7.60 -21.00 10.06
C ILE A 233 -6.25 -21.72 9.94
N ASN A 234 -6.22 -22.92 9.35
CA ASN A 234 -4.99 -23.69 9.17
C ASN A 234 -4.07 -23.04 8.12
N THR A 235 -4.64 -22.49 7.04
CA THR A 235 -3.88 -21.77 6.02
C THR A 235 -3.29 -20.48 6.60
N ILE A 236 -4.09 -19.75 7.37
CA ILE A 236 -3.68 -18.50 8.06
C ILE A 236 -2.57 -18.81 9.08
N GLU A 237 -2.68 -19.89 9.84
CA GLU A 237 -1.66 -20.32 10.79
C GLU A 237 -0.32 -20.61 10.09
N ILE A 238 -0.35 -21.37 9.00
CA ILE A 238 0.86 -21.72 8.23
C ILE A 238 1.58 -20.45 7.77
N ASP A 239 0.86 -19.52 7.14
CA ASP A 239 1.44 -18.27 6.67
C ASP A 239 2.02 -17.43 7.82
N THR A 240 1.30 -17.37 8.93
CA THR A 240 1.72 -16.61 10.12
C THR A 240 3.00 -17.18 10.71
N LEU A 241 3.05 -18.49 10.94
CA LEU A 241 4.20 -19.15 11.55
C LEU A 241 5.43 -19.13 10.63
N GLU A 242 5.24 -19.29 9.31
CA GLU A 242 6.31 -19.13 8.31
C GLU A 242 6.87 -17.70 8.35
N HIS A 243 6.00 -16.69 8.36
CA HIS A 243 6.41 -15.30 8.44
C HIS A 243 7.21 -15.02 9.73
N LEU A 244 6.68 -15.41 10.89
CA LEU A 244 7.32 -15.18 12.18
C LEU A 244 8.66 -15.90 12.29
N GLN A 245 8.76 -17.13 11.81
CA GLN A 245 10.04 -17.86 11.76
C GLN A 245 11.10 -17.09 10.97
N ASN A 246 10.71 -16.46 9.87
CA ASN A 246 11.62 -15.68 9.03
C ASN A 246 12.03 -14.35 9.69
N TRP A 247 11.10 -13.64 10.32
CA TRP A 247 11.31 -12.26 10.76
C TRP A 247 11.82 -12.10 12.20
N THR A 248 11.47 -13.02 13.10
CA THR A 248 11.90 -12.98 14.52
C THR A 248 13.42 -12.79 14.71
N PRO A 249 14.32 -13.46 13.96
CA PRO A 249 15.76 -13.23 14.11
C PRO A 249 16.23 -11.81 13.82
N ASP A 250 15.50 -11.08 12.96
CA ASP A 250 15.85 -9.69 12.61
C ASP A 250 15.24 -8.72 13.62
N TRP A 251 14.03 -9.01 14.12
CA TRP A 251 13.44 -8.25 15.21
C TRP A 251 14.23 -8.36 16.51
N LYS A 252 14.93 -9.49 16.73
CA LYS A 252 15.82 -9.66 17.89
C LYS A 252 17.03 -8.72 17.88
N LYS A 253 17.37 -8.16 16.72
CA LYS A 253 18.48 -7.20 16.54
C LYS A 253 18.03 -5.74 16.53
N ASP A 254 16.72 -5.51 16.50
CA ASP A 254 16.12 -4.19 16.45
C ASP A 254 15.89 -3.69 17.88
N GLU A 255 16.47 -2.55 18.25
CA GLU A 255 16.41 -2.02 19.63
C GLU A 255 14.98 -1.77 20.11
N GLY A 256 14.06 -1.42 19.21
CA GLY A 256 12.65 -1.17 19.54
C GLY A 256 11.87 -2.46 19.75
N LEU A 257 12.22 -3.53 19.04
CA LEU A 257 11.46 -4.80 19.05
C LEU A 257 12.07 -5.88 19.94
N ALA A 258 13.39 -5.91 20.10
CA ALA A 258 14.12 -6.95 20.81
C ALA A 258 13.58 -7.24 22.23
N PRO A 259 13.18 -6.24 23.04
CA PRO A 259 12.62 -6.49 24.39
C PRO A 259 11.34 -7.34 24.40
N PHE A 260 10.63 -7.42 23.27
CA PHE A 260 9.37 -8.16 23.15
C PHE A 260 9.54 -9.52 22.45
N VAL A 261 10.67 -9.77 21.80
CA VAL A 261 10.89 -10.97 20.98
C VAL A 261 10.87 -12.25 21.81
N ASP A 262 11.48 -12.26 23.00
CA ASP A 262 11.46 -13.47 23.84
C ASP A 262 10.03 -13.84 24.31
N PHE A 263 9.16 -12.83 24.50
CA PHE A 263 7.73 -13.07 24.78
C PHE A 263 7.01 -13.63 23.56
N LEU A 264 7.30 -13.11 22.36
CA LEU A 264 6.78 -13.64 21.10
C LEU A 264 7.21 -15.10 20.90
N GLU A 265 8.49 -15.41 21.06
CA GLU A 265 9.02 -16.78 20.91
C GLU A 265 8.31 -17.75 21.85
N ARG A 266 8.10 -17.35 23.12
CA ARG A 266 7.34 -18.16 24.07
C ARG A 266 5.86 -18.29 23.69
N ALA A 267 5.22 -17.23 23.21
CA ALA A 267 3.83 -17.31 22.75
C ALA A 267 3.68 -18.26 21.54
N ILE A 268 4.64 -18.25 20.61
CA ILE A 268 4.68 -19.18 19.46
C ILE A 268 4.86 -20.62 19.95
N GLU A 269 5.77 -20.87 20.89
CA GLU A 269 5.99 -22.20 21.48
C GLU A 269 4.71 -22.75 22.11
N ARG A 270 4.00 -21.90 22.87
CA ARG A 270 2.72 -22.27 23.50
C ARG A 270 1.62 -22.52 22.47
N HIS A 271 1.52 -21.68 21.44
CA HIS A 271 0.58 -21.88 20.33
C HIS A 271 0.78 -23.23 19.63
N LYS A 272 2.04 -23.55 19.28
CA LYS A 272 2.40 -24.83 18.64
C LYS A 272 2.15 -26.05 19.52
N SER A 273 2.13 -25.85 20.84
CA SER A 273 1.83 -26.90 21.82
C SER A 273 0.34 -26.97 22.16
N GLU A 274 -0.52 -26.27 21.40
CA GLU A 274 -1.96 -26.15 21.64
C GLU A 274 -2.34 -25.51 22.99
N ASP A 275 -1.39 -24.86 23.66
CA ASP A 275 -1.61 -24.08 24.88
C ASP A 275 -1.98 -22.64 24.51
N PHE A 276 -3.18 -22.50 23.93
CA PHE A 276 -3.70 -21.23 23.41
C PHE A 276 -3.97 -20.20 24.51
N ILE A 277 -4.30 -20.66 25.72
CA ILE A 277 -4.50 -19.81 26.89
C ILE A 277 -3.19 -19.09 27.20
N SER A 278 -2.10 -19.85 27.42
CA SER A 278 -0.81 -19.25 27.75
C SER A 278 -0.29 -18.38 26.62
N SER A 279 -0.43 -18.82 25.37
CA SER A 279 -0.01 -18.02 24.21
C SER A 279 -0.70 -16.65 24.19
N THR A 280 -2.02 -16.64 24.31
CA THR A 280 -2.86 -15.42 24.35
C THR A 280 -2.48 -14.53 25.54
N SER A 281 -2.41 -15.09 26.75
CA SER A 281 -2.08 -14.35 27.97
C SER A 281 -0.67 -13.74 27.94
N ILE A 282 0.26 -14.33 27.19
CA ILE A 282 1.61 -13.80 26.99
C ILE A 282 1.60 -12.65 25.98
N ILE A 283 1.05 -12.87 24.78
CA ILE A 283 1.26 -11.95 23.66
C ILE A 283 0.40 -10.68 23.73
N TYR A 284 -0.86 -10.78 24.20
CA TYR A 284 -1.80 -9.67 24.18
C TYR A 284 -1.29 -8.45 24.99
N PRO A 285 -0.86 -8.61 26.27
CA PRO A 285 -0.31 -7.48 27.03
C PRO A 285 0.97 -6.90 26.40
N LYS A 286 1.76 -7.72 25.70
CA LYS A 286 3.05 -7.31 25.13
C LYS A 286 2.90 -6.48 23.86
N ILE A 287 1.87 -6.73 23.08
CA ILE A 287 1.50 -5.86 21.95
C ILE A 287 1.24 -4.43 22.42
N GLU A 288 0.44 -4.24 23.49
CA GLU A 288 0.18 -2.89 24.02
C GLU A 288 1.46 -2.25 24.56
N GLY A 289 2.30 -3.03 25.26
CA GLY A 289 3.62 -2.58 25.72
C GLY A 289 4.52 -2.13 24.57
N LEU A 290 4.49 -2.84 23.44
CA LEU A 290 5.25 -2.51 22.23
C LEU A 290 4.78 -1.18 21.64
N ILE A 291 3.48 -0.99 21.43
CA ILE A 291 2.94 0.28 20.91
C ILE A 291 3.28 1.43 21.87
N ARG A 292 3.20 1.20 23.19
CA ARG A 292 3.51 2.21 24.20
C ARG A 292 4.98 2.61 24.20
N GLN A 293 5.90 1.65 24.07
CA GLN A 293 7.32 1.95 23.98
C GLN A 293 7.61 2.85 22.77
N GLU A 294 7.03 2.55 21.61
CA GLU A 294 7.20 3.38 20.41
C GLU A 294 6.61 4.79 20.62
N PHE A 295 5.42 4.89 21.22
CA PHE A 295 4.82 6.17 21.55
C PHE A 295 5.70 7.04 22.45
N ILE A 296 6.29 6.44 23.51
CA ILE A 296 7.16 7.15 24.45
C ILE A 296 8.45 7.61 23.77
N LYS A 297 9.02 6.77 22.89
CA LYS A 297 10.21 7.10 22.10
C LYS A 297 9.98 8.36 21.26
N ASP A 298 8.83 8.47 20.60
CA ASP A 298 8.48 9.64 19.79
C ASP A 298 7.95 10.83 20.60
N ASN A 299 7.56 10.61 21.86
CA ASN A 299 6.99 11.64 22.73
C ASN A 299 7.66 11.64 24.12
N PRO A 300 8.93 12.07 24.23
CA PRO A 300 9.62 12.12 25.51
C PRO A 300 8.82 12.90 26.57
N GLY A 301 8.70 12.32 27.77
CA GLY A 301 7.95 12.92 28.89
C GLY A 301 6.45 12.61 28.91
N LYS A 302 5.90 11.95 27.88
CA LYS A 302 4.56 11.33 27.94
C LYS A 302 4.67 9.88 28.37
N GLU A 303 3.62 9.38 29.03
CA GLU A 303 3.59 7.99 29.54
C GLU A 303 2.77 7.01 28.68
N GLY A 304 2.02 7.50 27.69
CA GLY A 304 1.21 6.63 26.82
C GLY A 304 0.09 5.87 27.55
N ARG A 305 -0.53 6.48 28.58
CA ARG A 305 -1.56 5.83 29.40
C ARG A 305 -2.90 5.60 28.68
N ARG A 306 -3.18 6.37 27.62
CA ARG A 306 -4.46 6.33 26.90
C ARG A 306 -4.32 5.50 25.63
N GLN A 307 -5.10 4.42 25.54
CA GLN A 307 -5.02 3.47 24.44
C GLN A 307 -5.41 4.07 23.08
N ASN A 308 -6.43 4.93 23.03
CA ASN A 308 -6.80 5.62 21.79
C ASN A 308 -5.62 6.43 21.23
N MET A 309 -4.83 7.08 22.09
CA MET A 309 -3.60 7.79 21.68
C MET A 309 -2.53 6.83 21.15
N LEU A 310 -2.42 5.62 21.70
CA LEU A 310 -1.47 4.61 21.24
C LEU A 310 -1.84 4.08 19.85
N VAL A 311 -3.12 3.77 19.64
CA VAL A 311 -3.68 3.31 18.37
C VAL A 311 -3.55 4.37 17.29
N GLU A 312 -3.91 5.62 17.62
CA GLU A 312 -3.78 6.76 16.72
C GLU A 312 -2.32 7.00 16.33
N HIS A 313 -1.41 7.01 17.31
CA HIS A 313 0.00 7.22 17.05
C HIS A 313 0.61 6.22 16.07
N ILE A 314 0.40 4.91 16.26
CA ILE A 314 1.02 3.90 15.40
C ILE A 314 0.43 3.89 13.98
N THR A 315 -0.83 4.26 13.83
CA THR A 315 -1.52 4.26 12.53
C THR A 315 -1.23 5.55 11.75
N GLU A 316 -1.29 6.72 12.39
CA GLU A 316 -0.93 8.00 11.77
C GLU A 316 0.54 8.04 11.34
N LYS A 317 1.46 7.60 12.22
CA LYS A 317 2.90 7.54 11.89
C LYS A 317 3.15 6.72 10.62
N THR A 318 2.42 5.61 10.48
CA THR A 318 2.50 4.76 9.29
C THR A 318 1.92 5.45 8.06
N GLN A 319 0.79 6.15 8.20
CA GLN A 319 0.12 6.88 7.11
C GLN A 319 0.95 8.07 6.58
N TYR A 320 1.69 8.78 7.44
CA TYR A 320 2.64 9.81 6.99
C TYR A 320 3.86 9.22 6.27
N THR A 321 4.19 7.97 6.59
CA THR A 321 5.37 7.31 6.05
C THR A 321 5.06 6.63 4.72
N LEU A 322 3.91 5.95 4.63
CA LEU A 322 3.53 5.06 3.55
C LEU A 322 2.27 5.56 2.84
N SER A 323 2.21 5.35 1.53
CA SER A 323 0.98 5.59 0.78
C SER A 323 -0.16 4.71 1.31
N SER A 324 -1.37 5.28 1.41
CA SER A 324 -2.59 4.55 1.75
C SER A 324 -2.95 3.48 0.69
N LEU A 325 -2.31 3.56 -0.49
CA LEU A 325 -2.47 2.62 -1.60
C LEU A 325 -1.53 1.40 -1.50
N THR A 326 -0.93 1.15 -0.33
CA THR A 326 -0.16 -0.07 -0.03
C THR A 326 -1.01 -1.10 0.71
N THR A 327 -0.53 -2.35 0.83
CA THR A 327 -1.24 -3.40 1.58
C THR A 327 -1.19 -3.21 3.10
N TYR A 328 -0.58 -2.13 3.60
CA TYR A 328 -0.53 -1.84 5.03
C TYR A 328 -1.85 -1.29 5.57
N ILE A 329 -2.63 -0.57 4.74
CA ILE A 329 -3.98 -0.04 5.05
C ILE A 329 -4.21 0.47 6.50
N PRO A 330 -3.43 1.49 6.95
CA PRO A 330 -3.43 1.95 8.35
C PRO A 330 -4.80 2.33 8.92
N ASP A 331 -5.65 3.00 8.13
CA ASP A 331 -6.98 3.42 8.57
C ASP A 331 -7.88 2.22 8.90
N ARG A 332 -7.80 1.14 8.12
CA ARG A 332 -8.57 -0.09 8.36
C ARG A 332 -8.01 -0.87 9.54
N PHE A 333 -6.69 -0.84 9.74
CA PHE A 333 -6.07 -1.46 10.91
C PHE A 333 -6.38 -0.69 12.21
N LYS A 334 -6.47 0.66 12.15
CA LYS A 334 -6.96 1.49 13.27
C LYS A 334 -8.33 0.99 13.74
N ARG A 335 -9.26 0.86 12.79
CA ARG A 335 -10.61 0.33 13.05
C ARG A 335 -10.58 -1.09 13.62
N TYR A 336 -9.75 -1.98 13.09
CA TYR A 336 -9.58 -3.34 13.64
C TYR A 336 -9.08 -3.31 15.09
N LEU A 337 -8.09 -2.46 15.40
CA LEU A 337 -7.58 -2.33 16.76
C LEU A 337 -8.67 -1.86 17.72
N GLU A 338 -9.51 -0.92 17.33
CA GLU A 338 -10.58 -0.36 18.16
C GLU A 338 -11.77 -1.32 18.33
N GLU A 339 -12.24 -1.94 17.24
CA GLU A 339 -13.47 -2.76 17.24
C GLU A 339 -13.23 -4.21 17.65
N CYS A 340 -12.02 -4.74 17.47
CA CYS A 340 -11.70 -6.15 17.69
C CYS A 340 -10.67 -6.33 18.80
N TYR A 341 -9.45 -5.78 18.63
CA TYR A 341 -8.33 -6.11 19.51
C TYR A 341 -8.43 -5.47 20.89
N PHE A 342 -8.74 -4.18 20.95
CA PHE A 342 -8.93 -3.39 22.18
C PHE A 342 -10.40 -3.20 22.53
N LYS A 343 -11.29 -4.03 21.95
CA LYS A 343 -12.71 -4.02 22.24
C LYS A 343 -12.97 -4.09 23.74
N ASP A 344 -13.85 -3.23 24.23
CA ASP A 344 -14.28 -3.26 25.63
C ASP A 344 -15.08 -4.54 25.96
N PHE A 345 -15.25 -4.84 27.23
CA PHE A 345 -15.96 -6.04 27.69
C PHE A 345 -17.05 -5.69 28.69
N ILE A 346 -18.04 -6.58 28.80
CA ILE A 346 -19.13 -6.42 29.76
C ILE A 346 -18.77 -7.21 31.01
N ALA A 347 -18.45 -6.52 32.11
CA ALA A 347 -18.02 -7.16 33.36
C ALA A 347 -19.03 -8.16 33.95
N SER A 348 -20.33 -7.99 33.66
CA SER A 348 -21.39 -8.92 34.07
C SER A 348 -21.64 -10.07 33.10
N SER A 349 -21.01 -10.06 31.92
CA SER A 349 -21.17 -11.12 30.92
C SER A 349 -20.15 -12.23 31.14
N GLN A 350 -20.61 -13.48 31.05
CA GLN A 350 -19.72 -14.66 31.03
C GLN A 350 -19.24 -15.00 29.61
N ASN A 351 -19.78 -14.34 28.58
CA ASN A 351 -19.52 -14.64 27.17
C ASN A 351 -18.75 -13.51 26.48
N ASN A 352 -17.79 -12.89 27.19
CA ASN A 352 -16.93 -11.89 26.58
C ASN A 352 -15.97 -12.57 25.61
N GLN A 353 -16.01 -12.15 24.34
CA GLN A 353 -15.00 -12.51 23.35
C GLN A 353 -13.60 -12.10 23.83
N VAL A 354 -12.58 -12.82 23.40
CA VAL A 354 -11.19 -12.51 23.74
C VAL A 354 -10.76 -11.21 23.07
N SER A 355 -10.45 -10.21 23.88
CA SER A 355 -9.82 -8.95 23.52
C SER A 355 -8.70 -8.67 24.51
N ARG A 356 -7.85 -7.68 24.21
CA ARG A 356 -6.82 -7.23 25.15
C ARG A 356 -7.39 -6.86 26.52
N HIS A 357 -8.55 -6.21 26.57
CA HIS A 357 -9.19 -5.81 27.82
C HIS A 357 -9.76 -7.02 28.55
N SER A 358 -10.49 -7.91 27.87
CA SER A 358 -11.09 -9.07 28.54
C SER A 358 -10.01 -10.03 29.08
N VAL A 359 -8.89 -10.19 28.37
CA VAL A 359 -7.73 -10.96 28.86
C VAL A 359 -7.09 -10.30 30.08
N ALA A 360 -6.91 -8.97 30.07
CA ALA A 360 -6.30 -8.25 31.20
C ALA A 360 -7.08 -8.42 32.50
N HIS A 361 -8.40 -8.39 32.39
CA HIS A 361 -9.33 -8.35 33.51
C HIS A 361 -9.90 -9.72 33.86
N GLY A 362 -9.47 -10.79 33.16
CA GLY A 362 -9.97 -12.15 33.39
C GLY A 362 -11.46 -12.31 33.08
N ALA A 363 -12.00 -11.49 32.18
CA ALA A 363 -13.42 -11.41 31.89
C ALA A 363 -13.91 -12.41 30.82
N SER A 364 -12.99 -12.99 30.05
CA SER A 364 -13.27 -14.09 29.12
C SER A 364 -13.11 -15.43 29.81
N SER A 365 -14.05 -16.35 29.56
CA SER A 365 -13.98 -17.73 30.06
C SER A 365 -12.92 -18.53 29.31
N ILE A 366 -12.46 -19.64 29.90
CA ILE A 366 -11.39 -20.48 29.33
C ILE A 366 -11.76 -21.02 27.95
N GLU A 367 -13.05 -21.32 27.72
CA GLU A 367 -13.57 -21.86 26.47
C GLU A 367 -13.44 -20.89 25.30
N GLN A 368 -13.27 -19.59 25.58
CA GLN A 368 -13.05 -18.55 24.56
C GLN A 368 -11.59 -18.49 24.10
N TYR A 369 -10.65 -19.14 24.79
CA TYR A 369 -9.24 -19.15 24.42
C TYR A 369 -8.96 -20.31 23.46
N GLY A 370 -9.18 -20.07 22.18
CA GLY A 370 -8.95 -21.05 21.12
C GLY A 370 -7.71 -20.75 20.27
N LYS A 371 -7.55 -21.61 19.25
CA LYS A 371 -6.51 -21.47 18.22
C LYS A 371 -6.56 -20.09 17.56
N LYS A 372 -7.76 -19.61 17.26
CA LYS A 372 -8.02 -18.33 16.57
C LYS A 372 -7.49 -17.15 17.38
N GLU A 373 -7.83 -17.09 18.66
CA GLU A 373 -7.47 -15.98 19.54
C GLU A 373 -5.95 -15.90 19.71
N SER A 374 -5.32 -17.05 19.94
CA SER A 374 -3.86 -17.13 20.01
C SER A 374 -3.21 -16.70 18.69
N LEU A 375 -3.74 -17.14 17.53
CA LEU A 375 -3.25 -16.77 16.22
C LEU A 375 -3.42 -15.27 15.92
N VAL A 376 -4.57 -14.68 16.28
CA VAL A 376 -4.84 -13.25 16.15
C VAL A 376 -3.83 -12.43 16.94
N GLY A 377 -3.46 -12.84 18.16
CA GLY A 377 -2.39 -12.18 18.91
C GLY A 377 -1.06 -12.16 18.14
N LEU A 378 -0.66 -13.29 17.58
CA LEU A 378 0.56 -13.39 16.78
C LEU A 378 0.51 -12.51 15.50
N LEU A 379 -0.64 -12.49 14.83
CA LEU A 379 -0.90 -11.67 13.64
C LEU A 379 -0.81 -10.17 13.95
N VAL A 380 -1.47 -9.71 15.01
CA VAL A 380 -1.45 -8.31 15.45
C VAL A 380 -0.04 -7.87 15.83
N PHE A 381 0.70 -8.70 16.56
CA PHE A 381 2.11 -8.43 16.86
C PHE A 381 2.91 -8.22 15.57
N SER A 382 2.76 -9.12 14.59
CA SER A 382 3.49 -9.04 13.33
C SER A 382 3.17 -7.77 12.55
N GLN A 383 1.91 -7.34 12.52
CA GLN A 383 1.48 -6.12 11.86
C GLN A 383 2.12 -4.87 12.48
N ILE A 384 2.09 -4.77 13.81
CA ILE A 384 2.65 -3.63 14.54
C ILE A 384 4.17 -3.58 14.41
N ALA A 385 4.85 -4.71 14.52
CA ALA A 385 6.30 -4.77 14.33
C ALA A 385 6.72 -4.23 12.95
N GLN A 386 5.92 -4.50 11.92
CA GLN A 386 6.18 -4.02 10.56
C GLN A 386 5.89 -2.53 10.39
N TYR A 387 4.82 -2.01 11.00
CA TYR A 387 4.57 -0.56 11.05
C TYR A 387 5.73 0.21 11.70
N ILE A 388 6.25 -0.29 12.82
CA ILE A 388 7.40 0.32 13.53
C ILE A 388 8.65 0.33 12.64
N LYS A 389 8.95 -0.78 11.96
CA LYS A 389 10.09 -0.88 11.06
C LYS A 389 10.02 0.07 9.88
N GLN A 390 8.87 0.11 9.19
CA GLN A 390 8.72 0.99 8.03
C GLN A 390 8.83 2.47 8.40
N SER A 391 8.26 2.84 9.55
CA SER A 391 8.33 4.22 10.03
C SER A 391 9.76 4.63 10.44
N SER A 392 10.55 3.70 10.99
CA SER A 392 11.94 3.97 11.42
C SER A 392 12.93 4.13 10.25
N ASN A 393 12.72 3.39 9.15
CA ASN A 393 13.60 3.44 7.97
C ASN A 393 13.56 4.78 7.22
N LYS A 394 12.46 5.55 7.35
CA LYS A 394 12.30 6.84 6.65
C LYS A 394 13.06 7.96 7.37
N SER A 395 13.05 7.97 8.71
CA SER A 395 13.81 8.92 9.53
C SER A 395 15.31 8.88 9.23
N SER A 396 15.90 7.69 9.03
CA SER A 396 17.33 7.55 8.70
C SER A 396 17.68 8.05 7.30
N ASN A 397 16.75 8.01 6.34
CA ASN A 397 17.01 8.47 4.97
C ASN A 397 16.87 10.00 4.82
N THR A 398 16.01 10.65 5.62
CA THR A 398 15.92 12.12 5.67
C THR A 398 17.18 12.76 6.27
N ASP A 399 17.77 12.14 7.30
CA ASP A 399 19.00 12.65 7.91
C ASP A 399 20.20 12.48 6.96
N ALA A 400 20.30 11.35 6.25
CA ALA A 400 21.34 11.12 5.26
C ALA A 400 21.28 12.12 4.08
N ALA A 401 20.09 12.44 3.59
CA ALA A 401 19.91 13.42 2.51
C ALA A 401 20.27 14.86 2.96
N SER A 402 20.05 15.21 4.22
CA SER A 402 20.45 16.51 4.77
C SER A 402 21.97 16.65 4.99
N SER A 403 22.67 15.53 5.26
CA SER A 403 24.13 15.50 5.46
C SER A 403 24.95 15.42 4.17
N ALA A 404 24.33 15.07 3.04
CA ALA A 404 24.96 15.06 1.73
C ALA A 404 24.83 16.41 0.97
N GLY A 405 24.09 17.36 1.55
CA GLY A 405 23.88 18.71 1.01
C GLY A 405 24.55 19.83 1.81
N SER A 406 25.45 19.50 2.75
CA SER A 406 26.21 20.47 3.55
C SER A 406 27.68 20.52 3.19
#